data_AF-A0ABD5S4F3-F1
#
_entry.id   AF-A0ABD5S4F3-F1
#
_cell.length_a   1.000
_cell.length_b   1.000
_cell.length_c   1.000
_cell.angle_alpha   90.00
_cell.angle_beta   90.00
_cell.angle_gamma   90.00
#
_symmetry.space_group_name_H-M   'P 1'
#
loop_
_entity.id
_entity.type
_entity.pdbx_description
1 polymer ?
#
loop_
_entity_poly.entity_id
_entity_poly.type
_entity_poly.pdbx_seq_one_letter_code
_entity_poly.pdbx_strand_id
1 'polypeptide(L)'
;MDGRRLRTTVLGFLATFLVFAALFAVVGVDDLANTLSRADAGVVALVVFATVCWLAAWSMALRTVLGVLGVDLPPHKAFLVFAGAMFSNNVTPFGQAGGEPVTALLISRVADAEYERGLAAIASVDTLNFVPSITLALAGVTYFATETT
;
A
#
# COMPACT_ATOMS: atom_id res chain seq x y z
N MET A 1 -8.24 28.78 15.03
CA MET A 1 -9.26 27.81 14.55
C MET A 1 -8.90 26.38 15.00
N ASP A 2 -8.36 26.22 16.22
CA ASP A 2 -7.48 25.08 16.52
C ASP A 2 -8.05 24.10 17.56
N GLY A 3 -8.89 24.57 18.49
CA GLY A 3 -9.42 23.74 19.58
C GLY A 3 -10.38 22.62 19.14
N ARG A 4 -11.16 22.83 18.07
CA ARG A 4 -12.13 21.83 17.58
C ARG A 4 -11.43 20.71 16.82
N ARG A 5 -10.45 21.04 15.98
CA ARG A 5 -9.63 20.05 15.25
C ARG A 5 -8.81 19.20 16.23
N LEU A 6 -8.15 19.83 17.21
CA LEU A 6 -7.38 19.12 18.24
C LEU A 6 -8.26 18.15 19.03
N ARG A 7 -9.46 18.57 19.46
CA ARG A 7 -10.42 17.69 20.15
C ARG A 7 -10.86 16.51 19.29
N THR A 8 -11.19 16.73 18.03
CA THR A 8 -11.59 15.65 17.11
C THR A 8 -10.44 14.67 16.86
N THR A 9 -9.20 15.15 16.67
CA THR A 9 -8.02 14.29 16.52
C THR A 9 -7.79 13.46 17.79
N VAL A 10 -7.81 14.10 18.97
CA VAL A 10 -7.63 13.39 20.24
C VAL A 10 -8.73 12.35 20.46
N LEU A 11 -9.99 12.69 20.20
CA LEU A 11 -11.11 11.74 20.26
C LEU A 11 -10.93 10.57 19.29
N GLY A 12 -10.46 10.83 18.08
CA GLY A 12 -10.16 9.80 17.09
C GLY A 12 -9.08 8.84 17.58
N PHE A 13 -7.95 9.35 18.07
CA PHE A 13 -6.90 8.53 18.67
C PHE A 13 -7.42 7.73 19.87
N LEU A 14 -8.21 8.35 20.74
CA LEU A 14 -8.75 7.69 21.94
C LEU A 14 -9.71 6.57 21.55
N ALA A 15 -10.55 6.77 20.54
CA ALA A 15 -11.40 5.74 19.96
C ALA A 15 -10.59 4.59 19.35
N THR A 16 -9.52 4.91 18.59
CA THR A 16 -8.60 3.90 18.03
C THR A 16 -7.94 3.07 19.13
N PHE A 17 -7.41 3.71 20.18
CA PHE A 17 -6.82 3.00 21.32
C PHE A 17 -7.84 2.13 22.05
N LEU A 18 -9.09 2.59 22.20
CA LEU A 18 -10.18 1.79 22.77
C LEU A 18 -10.49 0.55 21.93
N VAL A 19 -10.54 0.69 20.60
CA VAL A 19 -10.75 -0.44 19.68
C VAL A 19 -9.60 -1.44 19.78
N PHE A 20 -8.35 -0.98 19.77
CA PHE A 20 -7.19 -1.86 19.95
C PHE A 20 -7.20 -2.55 21.32
N ALA A 21 -7.51 -1.82 22.39
CA ALA A 21 -7.61 -2.40 23.73
C ALA A 21 -8.71 -3.47 23.81
N ALA A 22 -9.87 -3.25 23.17
CA ALA A 22 -10.93 -4.24 23.08
C ALA A 22 -10.49 -5.48 22.28
N LEU A 23 -9.83 -5.29 21.13
CA LEU A 23 -9.30 -6.40 20.33
C LEU A 23 -8.26 -7.21 21.12
N PHE A 24 -7.33 -6.54 21.79
CA PHE A 24 -6.32 -7.21 22.60
C PHE A 24 -6.89 -7.91 23.84
N ALA A 25 -7.96 -7.37 24.43
CA ALA A 25 -8.66 -8.03 25.53
C ALA A 25 -9.41 -9.29 25.07
N VAL A 26 -9.94 -9.30 23.84
CA VAL A 26 -10.65 -10.46 23.27
C VAL A 26 -9.70 -11.52 22.74
N VAL A 27 -8.62 -11.12 22.08
CA VAL A 27 -7.65 -12.03 21.42
C VAL A 27 -6.54 -12.50 22.37
N GLY A 28 -6.23 -11.72 23.41
CA GLY A 28 -5.12 -11.98 24.33
C GLY A 28 -3.78 -11.50 23.75
N VAL A 29 -3.12 -10.56 24.45
CA VAL A 29 -1.79 -10.05 24.04
C VAL A 29 -0.74 -11.16 24.14
N ASP A 30 -0.81 -11.98 25.19
CA ASP A 30 0.14 -13.07 25.43
C ASP A 30 0.03 -14.17 24.36
N ASP A 31 -1.18 -14.49 23.91
CA ASP A 31 -1.42 -15.48 22.86
C ASP A 31 -0.90 -15.00 21.51
N LEU A 32 -1.10 -13.71 21.20
CA LEU A 32 -0.52 -13.08 20.01
C LEU A 32 1.02 -13.09 20.07
N ALA A 33 1.61 -12.69 21.19
CA ALA A 33 3.06 -12.65 21.38
C ALA A 33 3.68 -14.06 21.29
N ASN A 34 3.05 -15.06 21.91
CA ASN A 34 3.48 -16.44 21.82
C ASN A 34 3.42 -16.98 20.39
N THR A 35 2.35 -16.66 19.65
CA THR A 35 2.20 -17.06 18.24
C THR A 35 3.30 -16.43 17.38
N LEU A 36 3.56 -15.13 17.54
CA LEU A 36 4.63 -14.43 16.83
C LEU A 36 6.02 -14.99 17.16
N SER A 37 6.27 -15.35 18.43
CA SER A 37 7.55 -15.94 18.86
C SER A 37 7.83 -17.32 18.27
N ARG A 38 6.78 -18.04 17.87
CA ARG A 38 6.86 -19.37 17.24
C ARG A 38 6.85 -19.29 15.71
N ALA A 39 6.76 -18.10 15.13
CA ALA A 39 6.77 -17.94 13.69
C ALA A 39 8.11 -18.44 13.12
N ASP A 40 8.03 -19.22 12.04
CA ASP A 40 9.21 -19.70 11.34
C ASP A 40 9.96 -18.53 10.69
N ALA A 41 11.20 -18.29 11.11
CA ALA A 41 12.00 -17.18 10.62
C ALA A 41 12.30 -17.29 9.12
N GLY A 42 12.37 -18.51 8.57
CA GLY A 42 12.56 -18.75 7.14
C GLY A 42 11.35 -18.31 6.32
N VAL A 43 10.14 -18.66 6.77
CA VAL A 43 8.88 -18.20 6.15
C VAL A 43 8.76 -16.68 6.24
N VAL A 44 9.06 -16.08 7.39
CA VAL A 44 9.04 -14.62 7.56
C VAL A 44 10.03 -13.94 6.61
N ALA A 45 11.26 -14.45 6.51
CA ALA A 45 12.25 -13.93 5.58
C ALA A 45 11.79 -14.04 4.12
N LEU A 46 11.14 -15.16 3.75
CA LEU A 46 10.58 -15.36 2.42
C LEU A 46 9.48 -14.34 2.11
N VAL A 47 8.58 -14.06 3.07
CA VAL A 47 7.52 -13.04 2.91
C VAL A 47 8.12 -11.65 2.71
N VAL A 48 9.13 -11.29 3.51
CA VAL A 48 9.85 -10.01 3.35
C VAL A 48 10.50 -9.93 1.98
N PHE A 49 11.20 -10.98 1.56
CA PHE A 49 11.82 -11.05 0.25
C PHE A 49 10.80 -10.92 -0.89
N ALA A 50 9.69 -11.66 -0.82
CA ALA A 50 8.61 -11.58 -1.80
C ALA A 50 8.02 -10.17 -1.88
N THR A 51 7.89 -9.49 -0.75
CA THR A 51 7.41 -8.10 -0.68
C THR A 51 8.38 -7.13 -1.35
N VAL A 52 9.69 -7.30 -1.16
CA VAL A 52 10.71 -6.49 -1.85
C VAL A 52 10.70 -6.74 -3.36
N CYS A 53 10.58 -8.01 -3.80
CA CYS A 53 10.44 -8.34 -5.21
C CYS A 53 9.17 -7.73 -5.82
N TRP A 54 8.06 -7.77 -5.09
CA TRP A 54 6.81 -7.13 -5.48
C TRP A 54 6.99 -5.61 -5.64
N LEU A 55 7.57 -4.93 -4.65
CA LEU A 55 7.89 -3.49 -4.74
C LEU A 55 8.76 -3.17 -5.96
N ALA A 56 9.77 -4.02 -6.25
CA ALA A 56 10.65 -3.85 -7.41
C ALA A 56 9.88 -3.98 -8.73
N ALA A 57 9.05 -5.00 -8.87
CA ALA A 57 8.22 -5.21 -10.07
C ALA A 57 7.26 -4.04 -10.31
N TRP A 58 6.57 -3.59 -9.27
CA TRP A 58 5.65 -2.44 -9.36
C TRP A 58 6.36 -1.12 -9.65
N SER A 59 7.54 -0.90 -9.09
CA SER A 59 8.34 0.29 -9.41
C SER A 59 8.74 0.35 -10.88
N MET A 60 8.95 -0.81 -11.51
CA MET A 60 9.26 -0.90 -12.95
C MET A 60 8.04 -0.61 -13.82
N ALA A 61 6.85 -1.04 -13.38
CA ALA A 61 5.59 -0.65 -14.02
C ALA A 61 5.37 0.88 -13.94
N LEU A 62 5.55 1.47 -12.75
CA LEU A 62 5.48 2.93 -12.57
C LEU A 62 6.49 3.67 -13.46
N ARG A 63 7.75 3.20 -13.49
CA ARG A 63 8.79 3.78 -14.35
C ARG A 63 8.42 3.70 -15.83
N THR A 64 7.81 2.61 -16.26
CA THR A 64 7.37 2.43 -17.66
C THR A 64 6.28 3.44 -18.01
N VAL A 65 5.28 3.59 -17.15
CA VAL A 65 4.20 4.57 -17.35
C VAL A 65 4.73 6.01 -17.34
N LEU A 66 5.64 6.33 -16.42
CA LEU A 66 6.30 7.65 -16.39
C LEU A 66 7.12 7.92 -17.66
N GLY A 67 7.83 6.90 -18.17
CA GLY A 67 8.55 7.01 -19.44
C GLY A 67 7.63 7.31 -20.63
N VAL A 68 6.44 6.70 -20.68
CA VAL A 68 5.41 7.00 -21.70
C VAL A 68 4.91 8.44 -21.58
N LEU A 69 4.86 9.00 -20.37
CA LEU A 69 4.49 10.39 -20.09
C LEU A 69 5.66 11.38 -20.26
N GLY A 70 6.81 10.92 -20.78
CA GLY A 70 7.99 11.74 -21.05
C GLY A 70 8.83 12.08 -19.81
N VAL A 71 8.69 11.31 -18.72
CA VAL A 71 9.44 11.49 -17.47
C VAL A 71 10.45 10.34 -17.29
N ASP A 72 11.73 10.65 -17.49
CA ASP A 72 12.81 9.68 -17.29
C ASP A 72 13.27 9.64 -15.83
N LEU A 73 12.99 8.53 -15.16
CA LEU A 73 13.49 8.23 -13.83
C LEU A 73 14.46 7.05 -13.84
N PRO A 74 15.62 7.16 -13.15
CA PRO A 74 16.48 6.00 -12.94
C PRO A 74 15.78 4.99 -12.02
N PRO A 75 16.02 3.68 -12.20
CA PRO A 75 15.26 2.60 -11.55
C PRO A 75 15.32 2.66 -10.02
N HIS A 76 16.45 3.05 -9.42
CA HIS A 76 16.57 3.20 -7.97
C HIS A 76 15.68 4.33 -7.42
N LYS A 77 15.52 5.44 -8.14
CA LYS A 77 14.60 6.52 -7.73
C LYS A 77 13.15 6.10 -7.90
N ALA A 78 12.81 5.41 -9.00
CA ALA A 78 11.47 4.87 -9.21
C ALA A 78 11.07 3.91 -8.08
N PHE A 79 12.00 3.06 -7.62
CA PHE A 79 11.79 2.19 -6.46
C PHE A 79 11.51 2.98 -5.19
N LEU A 80 12.34 3.97 -4.86
CA LEU A 80 12.15 4.78 -3.65
C LEU A 80 10.86 5.59 -3.68
N VAL A 81 10.51 6.12 -4.85
CA VAL A 81 9.26 6.85 -5.08
C VAL A 81 8.06 5.93 -4.87
N PHE A 82 8.08 4.73 -5.46
CA PHE A 82 7.01 3.75 -5.29
C PHE A 82 6.92 3.23 -3.84
N ALA A 83 8.04 3.01 -3.17
CA ALA A 83 8.05 2.63 -1.76
C ALA A 83 7.48 3.74 -0.87
N GLY A 84 7.84 5.00 -1.12
CA GLY A 84 7.28 6.16 -0.43
C GLY A 84 5.78 6.33 -0.68
N ALA A 85 5.34 6.06 -1.90
CA ALA A 85 3.93 6.00 -2.29
C ALA A 85 3.15 5.00 -1.44
N MET A 86 3.62 3.75 -1.43
CA MET A 86 3.00 2.66 -0.69
C MET A 86 3.01 2.92 0.81
N PHE A 87 4.11 3.47 1.35
CA PHE A 87 4.16 3.86 2.75
C PHE A 87 3.10 4.91 3.08
N SER A 88 2.99 5.97 2.29
CA SER A 88 1.97 6.99 2.49
C SER A 88 0.57 6.39 2.43
N ASN A 89 0.28 5.55 1.43
CA ASN A 89 -1.01 4.90 1.26
C ASN A 89 -1.41 4.07 2.49
N ASN A 90 -0.48 3.26 3.00
CA ASN A 90 -0.73 2.40 4.17
C ASN A 90 -0.85 3.17 5.50
N VAL A 91 -0.22 4.35 5.61
CA VAL A 91 -0.26 5.16 6.84
C VAL A 91 -1.41 6.16 6.83
N THR A 92 -1.89 6.60 5.66
CA THR A 92 -2.98 7.58 5.57
C THR A 92 -4.35 6.95 5.89
N PRO A 93 -5.14 7.54 6.79
CA PRO A 93 -6.42 6.96 7.26
C PRO A 93 -7.54 6.99 6.20
N PHE A 94 -7.30 7.59 5.03
CA PHE A 94 -8.23 7.62 3.90
C PHE A 94 -7.99 6.49 2.87
N GLY A 95 -7.04 5.58 3.13
CA GLY A 95 -6.68 4.51 2.20
C GLY A 95 -6.19 5.05 0.85
N GLN A 96 -6.52 4.34 -0.24
CA GLN A 96 -6.17 4.72 -1.63
C GLN A 96 -6.51 6.17 -1.97
N ALA A 97 -7.62 6.71 -1.45
CA ALA A 97 -8.05 8.09 -1.70
C ALA A 97 -7.13 9.17 -1.10
N GLY A 98 -6.35 8.86 -0.06
CA GLY A 98 -5.39 9.77 0.55
C GLY A 98 -3.95 9.58 0.08
N GLY A 99 -3.60 8.35 -0.32
CA GLY A 99 -2.25 7.99 -0.75
C GLY A 99 -1.89 8.52 -2.13
N GLU A 100 -2.85 8.55 -3.06
CA GLU A 100 -2.62 8.97 -4.45
C GLU A 100 -2.15 10.44 -4.59
N PRO A 101 -2.78 11.45 -3.93
CA PRO A 101 -2.29 12.83 -3.98
C PRO A 101 -0.90 13.01 -3.38
N VAL A 102 -0.62 12.33 -2.26
CA VAL A 102 0.71 12.41 -1.62
C VAL A 102 1.77 11.77 -2.50
N THR A 103 1.43 10.67 -3.18
CA THR A 103 2.33 10.02 -4.13
C THR A 103 2.59 10.90 -5.34
N ALA A 104 1.57 11.53 -5.91
CA ALA A 104 1.72 12.46 -7.02
C ALA A 104 2.61 13.65 -6.64
N LEU A 105 2.47 14.16 -5.40
CA LEU A 105 3.35 15.18 -4.83
C LEU A 105 4.79 14.68 -4.65
N LEU A 106 4.98 13.43 -4.23
CA LEU A 106 6.31 12.84 -4.08
C LEU A 106 7.00 12.67 -5.43
N ILE A 107 6.26 12.22 -6.46
CA ILE A 107 6.74 12.11 -7.84
C ILE A 107 7.13 13.48 -8.38
N SER A 108 6.27 14.49 -8.25
CA SER A 108 6.56 15.83 -8.77
C SER A 108 7.81 16.43 -8.15
N ARG A 109 8.05 16.20 -6.85
CA ARG A 109 9.23 16.67 -6.13
C ARG A 109 10.52 15.94 -6.50
N VAL A 110 10.46 14.63 -6.74
CA VAL A 110 11.64 13.80 -7.03
C VAL A 110 12.00 13.79 -8.51
N ALA A 111 11.02 13.99 -9.39
CA ALA A 111 11.15 13.89 -10.84
C ALA A 111 11.12 15.23 -11.58
N ASP A 112 10.96 16.35 -10.85
CA ASP A 112 10.73 17.70 -11.42
C ASP A 112 9.61 17.70 -12.48
N ALA A 113 8.59 16.88 -12.26
CA ALA A 113 7.46 16.67 -13.16
C ALA A 113 6.22 17.40 -12.62
N GLU A 114 5.31 17.77 -13.51
CA GLU A 114 4.01 18.31 -13.13
C GLU A 114 3.24 17.31 -12.24
N TYR A 115 2.59 17.82 -11.21
CA TYR A 115 1.80 17.02 -10.27
C TYR A 115 0.73 16.18 -10.99
N GLU A 116 0.11 16.76 -12.01
CA GLU A 116 -0.92 16.16 -12.86
C GLU A 116 -0.37 14.94 -13.61
N ARG A 117 0.89 14.99 -14.07
CA ARG A 117 1.54 13.85 -14.72
C ARG A 117 1.85 12.74 -13.72
N GLY A 118 2.28 13.08 -12.51
CA GLY A 118 2.46 12.13 -11.42
C GLY A 118 1.17 11.43 -11.05
N LEU A 119 0.07 12.20 -10.90
CA LEU A 119 -1.26 11.69 -10.60
C LEU A 119 -1.79 10.79 -11.72
N ALA A 120 -1.66 11.21 -12.97
CA ALA A 120 -2.05 10.41 -14.13
C ALA A 120 -1.26 9.09 -14.20
N ALA A 121 0.04 9.11 -13.87
CA ALA A 121 0.87 7.92 -13.88
C ALA A 121 0.39 6.89 -12.85
N ILE A 122 0.15 7.29 -11.60
CA ILE A 122 -0.30 6.38 -10.53
C ILE A 122 -1.68 5.82 -10.86
N ALA A 123 -2.63 6.67 -11.24
CA ALA A 123 -3.98 6.24 -11.61
C ALA A 123 -3.96 5.26 -12.79
N SER A 124 -3.05 5.44 -13.75
CA SER A 124 -2.87 4.50 -14.86
C SER A 124 -2.31 3.16 -14.40
N VAL A 125 -1.32 3.16 -13.52
CA VAL A 125 -0.73 1.94 -12.95
C VAL A 125 -1.77 1.15 -12.15
N ASP A 126 -2.58 1.83 -11.34
CA ASP A 126 -3.66 1.19 -10.57
C ASP A 126 -4.76 0.66 -11.50
N THR A 127 -5.09 1.41 -12.55
CA THR A 127 -6.08 0.94 -13.53
C THR A 127 -5.59 -0.30 -14.27
N LEU A 128 -4.30 -0.33 -14.64
CA LEU A 128 -3.66 -1.48 -15.27
C LEU A 128 -3.66 -2.71 -14.37
N ASN A 129 -3.69 -2.54 -13.03
CA ASN A 129 -3.80 -3.63 -12.08
C ASN A 129 -5.18 -4.31 -12.08
N PHE A 130 -6.25 -3.60 -12.46
CA PHE A 130 -7.59 -4.18 -12.44
C PHE A 130 -7.72 -5.39 -13.35
N VAL A 131 -7.13 -5.33 -14.55
CA VAL A 131 -7.22 -6.42 -15.53
C VAL A 131 -6.66 -7.73 -14.97
N PRO A 132 -5.37 -7.84 -14.59
CA PRO A 132 -4.83 -9.08 -14.05
C PRO A 132 -5.50 -9.48 -12.74
N SER A 133 -5.83 -8.53 -11.85
CA SER A 133 -6.48 -8.83 -10.57
C SER A 133 -7.87 -9.44 -10.75
N ILE A 134 -8.71 -8.86 -11.61
CA ILE A 134 -10.05 -9.39 -11.90
C ILE A 134 -9.94 -10.74 -12.61
N THR A 135 -9.02 -10.89 -13.57
CA THR A 135 -8.81 -12.17 -14.25
C THR A 135 -8.40 -13.27 -13.28
N LEU A 136 -7.45 -13.01 -12.38
CA LEU A 136 -7.01 -13.97 -11.37
C LEU A 136 -8.12 -14.29 -10.38
N ALA A 137 -8.88 -13.29 -9.93
CA ALA A 137 -10.01 -13.50 -9.03
C ALA A 137 -11.10 -14.38 -9.67
N LEU A 138 -11.50 -14.08 -10.91
CA LEU A 138 -12.48 -14.87 -11.64
C LEU A 138 -11.97 -16.30 -11.87
N ALA A 139 -10.73 -16.46 -12.32
CA ALA A 139 -10.12 -17.77 -12.51
C ALA A 139 -10.09 -18.59 -11.21
N GLY A 140 -9.71 -17.97 -10.10
CA GLY A 140 -9.70 -18.61 -8.78
C GLY A 140 -11.09 -19.04 -8.31
N VAL A 141 -12.10 -18.18 -8.49
CA VAL A 141 -13.50 -18.50 -8.16
C VAL A 141 -14.02 -19.65 -9.02
N THR A 142 -13.77 -19.62 -10.34
CA THR A 142 -14.20 -20.69 -11.25
C THR A 142 -13.52 -22.02 -10.93
N TYR A 143 -12.22 -22.00 -10.63
CA TYR A 143 -11.48 -23.20 -10.22
C TYR A 143 -12.06 -23.79 -8.93
N PHE A 144 -12.21 -22.96 -7.91
CA PHE A 144 -12.78 -23.38 -6.62
C PHE A 144 -14.19 -23.96 -6.79
N ALA A 145 -15.06 -23.31 -7.56
CA ALA A 145 -16.41 -23.79 -7.84
C ALA A 145 -16.42 -25.16 -8.53
N THR A 146 -15.45 -25.44 -9.40
CA THR A 146 -15.33 -26.71 -10.13
C THR A 146 -14.81 -27.84 -9.24
N GLU A 147 -13.98 -27.53 -8.24
CA GLU A 147 -13.44 -28.52 -7.30
C GLU A 147 -14.42 -28.86 -6.16
N THR A 148 -15.28 -27.91 -5.79
CA THR A 148 -16.29 -28.10 -4.73
C THR A 148 -17.61 -28.71 -5.20
N THR A 149 -17.82 -28.89 -6.51
CA THR A 149 -19.03 -29.48 -7.11
C THR A 149 -18.77 -30.92 -7.55
#